data_AF-A0A524QY60-F1
#
_entry.id   AF-A0A524QY60-F1
#
_cell.length_a   1.000
_cell.length_b   1.000
_cell.length_c   1.000
_cell.angle_alpha   90.00
_cell.angle_beta   90.00
_cell.angle_gamma   90.00
#
_symmetry.space_group_name_H-M   'P 1'
#
loop_
_entity.id
_entity.type
_entity.pdbx_description
1 polymer ?
#
loop_
_entity_poly.entity_id
_entity_poly.type
_entity_poly.pdbx_seq_one_letter_code
_entity_poly.pdbx_strand_id
1 'polypeptide(L)'
;MFAFCVALYAGQLGSLIEAVNQIGSFFYGSLLGVFLLAFFVPRSNGTGASVGLLVGMASVFLVSLTTEISWLYYNVVGAAVVVTIGVLMRDGSGEGEIKEYGGAGTPA
;
A
#
# COMPACT_ATOMS: atom_id res chain seq x y z
N MET A 1 9.76 33.08 7.10
CA MET A 1 9.64 32.77 8.54
C MET A 1 9.23 31.32 8.80
N PHE A 2 8.22 30.76 8.12
CA PHE A 2 7.83 29.35 8.28
C PHE A 2 8.99 28.36 8.12
N ALA A 3 9.78 28.48 7.04
CA ALA A 3 10.96 27.62 6.81
C ALA A 3 12.04 27.71 7.91
N PHE A 4 12.18 28.87 8.55
CA PHE A 4 13.14 29.09 9.63
C PHE A 4 12.68 28.43 10.93
N CYS A 5 11.38 28.55 11.26
CA CYS A 5 10.79 27.85 12.40
C CYS A 5 10.83 26.32 12.23
N VAL A 6 10.54 25.82 11.02
CA VAL A 6 10.64 24.40 10.69
C VAL A 6 12.08 23.89 10.81
N ALA A 7 13.08 24.68 10.38
CA ALA A 7 14.49 24.30 10.50
C ALA A 7 14.97 24.17 11.95
N LEU A 8 14.53 25.09 12.84
CA LEU A 8 14.87 25.02 14.27
C LEU A 8 14.18 23.85 14.98
N TYR A 9 12.97 23.47 14.54
CA TYR A 9 12.24 22.33 15.07
C TYR A 9 12.76 20.99 14.54
N ALA A 10 13.13 20.93 13.26
CA ALA A 10 13.75 19.76 12.63
C ALA A 10 15.10 19.39 13.26
N GLY A 11 15.84 20.38 13.79
CA GLY A 11 17.07 20.15 14.55
C GLY A 11 16.89 19.49 15.92
N GLN A 12 15.66 19.38 16.44
CA GLN A 12 15.36 18.75 17.75
C GLN A 12 14.72 17.35 17.64
N LEU A 13 14.40 16.89 16.42
CA LEU A 13 13.81 15.57 16.15
C LEU A 13 14.90 14.52 15.90
N GLY A 14 15.69 14.15 16.92
CA GLY A 14 16.69 13.07 16.80
C GLY A 14 17.58 13.20 15.55
N SER A 15 18.00 12.07 14.96
CA SER A 15 18.66 12.08 13.65
C SER A 15 17.64 12.38 12.54
N LEU A 16 17.95 13.30 11.61
CA LEU A 16 17.13 13.52 10.40
C LEU A 16 16.85 12.21 9.64
N ILE A 17 17.80 11.27 9.67
CA ILE A 17 17.64 9.93 9.09
C ILE A 17 16.51 9.15 9.79
N GLU A 18 16.35 9.30 11.09
CA GLU A 18 15.34 8.60 11.89
C GLU A 18 13.95 9.16 11.61
N ALA A 19 13.81 10.49 11.58
CA ALA A 19 12.55 11.16 11.21
C ALA A 19 12.11 10.81 9.77
N VAL A 20 13.05 10.75 8.83
CA VAL A 20 12.77 10.34 7.44
C VAL A 20 12.40 8.86 7.34
N ASN A 21 13.09 7.98 8.08
CA ASN A 21 12.78 6.55 8.08
C ASN A 21 11.42 6.25 8.74
N GLN A 22 11.06 7.02 9.76
CA GLN A 22 9.74 7.02 10.37
C GLN A 22 8.66 7.38 9.37
N ILE A 23 8.74 8.55 8.72
CA ILE A 23 7.76 8.98 7.72
C ILE A 23 7.72 8.02 6.52
N GLY A 24 8.90 7.60 6.07
CA GLY A 24 9.05 6.68 4.94
C GLY A 24 8.38 5.34 5.21
N SER A 25 8.52 4.79 6.42
CA SER A 25 8.00 3.45 6.72
C SER A 25 6.48 3.34 6.76
N PHE A 26 5.75 4.44 6.95
CA PHE A 26 4.29 4.46 6.83
C PHE A 26 3.81 4.24 5.40
N PHE A 27 4.51 4.85 4.44
CA PHE A 27 4.11 4.82 3.03
C PHE A 27 4.79 3.69 2.26
N TYR A 28 6.07 3.42 2.53
CA TYR A 28 6.84 2.40 1.80
C TYR A 28 6.29 0.99 2.01
N GLY A 29 5.80 0.65 3.21
CA GLY A 29 5.21 -0.66 3.48
C GLY A 29 4.05 -1.00 2.54
N SER A 30 3.08 -0.10 2.46
CA SER A 30 1.89 -0.28 1.63
C SER A 30 2.23 -0.29 0.13
N LEU A 31 3.14 0.59 -0.30
CA LEU A 31 3.61 0.63 -1.70
C LEU A 31 4.39 -0.63 -2.09
N LEU A 32 5.30 -1.09 -1.25
CA LEU A 32 6.05 -2.33 -1.45
C LEU A 32 5.10 -3.52 -1.53
N GLY A 33 4.05 -3.57 -0.70
CA GLY A 33 3.00 -4.58 -0.77
C GLY A 33 2.26 -4.60 -2.11
N VAL A 34 1.92 -3.43 -2.68
CA VAL A 34 1.27 -3.36 -4.00
C VAL A 34 2.22 -3.81 -5.11
N PHE A 35 3.49 -3.42 -5.04
CA PHE A 35 4.50 -3.90 -5.98
C PHE A 35 4.66 -5.42 -5.91
N LEU A 36 4.76 -5.98 -4.71
CA LEU A 36 4.83 -7.43 -4.52
C LEU A 36 3.59 -8.12 -5.08
N LEU A 37 2.40 -7.60 -4.82
CA LEU A 37 1.16 -8.14 -5.37
C LEU A 37 1.18 -8.14 -6.90
N ALA A 38 1.61 -7.04 -7.53
CA ALA A 38 1.69 -6.93 -8.99
C ALA A 38 2.70 -7.90 -9.62
N PHE A 39 3.85 -8.13 -8.98
CA PHE A 39 4.89 -9.05 -9.48
C PHE A 39 4.56 -10.53 -9.24
N PHE A 40 4.07 -10.88 -8.04
CA PHE A 40 3.86 -12.27 -7.64
C PHE A 40 2.47 -12.80 -7.99
N VAL A 41 1.48 -11.93 -8.24
CA VAL A 41 0.10 -12.32 -8.55
C VAL A 41 -0.25 -11.91 -9.98
N PRO A 42 -0.04 -12.79 -10.98
CA PRO A 42 -0.26 -12.48 -12.41
C PRO A 42 -1.73 -12.23 -12.79
N ARG A 43 -2.68 -12.44 -11.85
CA ARG A 43 -4.11 -12.13 -11.99
C ARG A 43 -4.59 -11.07 -10.97
N SER A 44 -3.68 -10.25 -10.47
CA SER A 44 -4.02 -9.15 -9.57
C SER A 44 -4.90 -8.13 -10.30
N ASN A 45 -6.17 -8.01 -9.91
CA ASN A 45 -7.04 -6.96 -10.43
C ASN A 45 -6.65 -5.60 -9.83
N GLY A 46 -6.69 -4.53 -10.62
CA GLY A 46 -6.32 -3.17 -10.18
C GLY A 46 -7.12 -2.72 -8.96
N THR A 47 -8.39 -3.09 -8.88
CA THR A 47 -9.27 -2.83 -7.74
C THR A 47 -8.77 -3.49 -6.45
N GLY A 48 -8.29 -4.74 -6.53
CA GLY A 48 -7.74 -5.46 -5.37
C GLY A 48 -6.45 -4.83 -4.86
N ALA A 49 -5.61 -4.32 -5.75
CA ALA A 49 -4.41 -3.57 -5.38
C ALA A 49 -4.73 -2.23 -4.71
N SER A 50 -5.69 -1.45 -5.23
CA SER A 50 -6.09 -0.17 -4.64
C SER A 50 -6.78 -0.33 -3.28
N VAL A 51 -7.67 -1.31 -3.13
CA VAL A 51 -8.31 -1.60 -1.84
C VAL A 51 -7.29 -2.15 -0.85
N GLY A 52 -6.41 -3.04 -1.29
CA GLY A 52 -5.28 -3.53 -0.49
C GLY A 52 -4.40 -2.40 0.02
N LEU A 53 -4.05 -1.43 -0.83
CA LEU A 53 -3.28 -0.24 -0.47
C LEU A 53 -3.96 0.58 0.64
N LEU A 54 -5.26 0.87 0.50
CA LEU A 54 -6.02 1.66 1.48
C LEU A 54 -6.12 0.95 2.83
N VAL A 55 -6.41 -0.36 2.82
CA VAL A 55 -6.49 -1.17 4.03
C VAL A 55 -5.10 -1.33 4.68
N GLY A 56 -4.06 -1.52 3.87
CA GLY A 56 -2.66 -1.55 4.31
C GLY A 56 -2.26 -0.26 5.02
N MET A 57 -2.57 0.89 4.41
CA MET A 57 -2.31 2.20 5.01
C MET A 57 -3.03 2.38 6.36
N ALA A 58 -4.32 2.01 6.42
CA ALA A 58 -5.11 2.08 7.64
C ALA A 58 -4.57 1.14 8.73
N SER A 59 -4.11 -0.06 8.36
CA SER A 59 -3.54 -1.03 9.30
C SER A 59 -2.23 -0.54 9.91
N VAL A 60 -1.33 0.04 9.11
CA VAL A 60 -0.07 0.61 9.60
C VAL A 60 -0.35 1.80 10.51
N PHE A 61 -1.34 2.63 10.16
CA PHE A 61 -1.78 3.74 11.01
C PHE A 61 -2.29 3.25 12.36
N LEU A 62 -3.13 2.22 12.39
CA LEU A 62 -3.60 1.60 13.64
C LEU A 62 -2.45 1.03 14.48
N VAL A 63 -1.52 0.30 13.85
CA VAL A 63 -0.39 -0.31 14.56
C VAL A 63 0.52 0.76 15.16
N SER A 64 0.66 1.91 14.49
CA SER A 64 1.44 3.03 15.03
C SER A 64 0.83 3.69 16.26
N LEU A 65 -0.49 3.56 16.44
CA LEU A 65 -1.19 4.08 17.61
C LEU A 65 -1.20 3.07 18.77
N THR A 66 -1.14 1.77 18.47
CA THR A 66 -1.27 0.71 19.48
C THR A 66 0.07 0.17 19.95
N THR A 67 1.16 0.30 19.18
CA THR A 67 2.39 -0.46 19.45
C THR A 67 3.65 0.38 19.25
N GLU A 68 4.49 0.44 20.30
CA GLU A 68 5.83 1.07 20.26
C GLU A 68 6.88 0.16 19.59
N ILE A 69 6.67 -0.19 18.31
CA ILE A 69 7.65 -0.99 17.54
C ILE A 69 8.56 -0.07 16.73
N SER A 70 9.81 -0.47 16.53
CA SER A 70 10.74 0.23 15.63
C SER A 70 10.14 0.43 14.24
N TRP A 71 10.37 1.62 13.67
CA TRP A 71 9.76 2.10 12.43
C TRP A 71 9.88 1.14 11.24
N LEU A 72 10.93 0.31 11.20
CA LEU A 72 11.14 -0.69 10.15
C LEU A 72 9.99 -1.72 10.03
N TYR A 73 9.38 -2.09 11.16
CA TYR A 73 8.34 -3.12 11.19
C TYR A 73 7.02 -2.66 10.54
N TYR A 74 6.76 -1.34 10.49
CA TYR A 74 5.61 -0.80 9.77
C TYR A 74 5.64 -1.15 8.29
N ASN A 75 6.84 -1.26 7.69
CA ASN A 75 6.97 -1.69 6.30
C ASN A 75 6.49 -3.13 6.09
N VAL A 76 6.89 -4.04 6.99
CA VAL A 76 6.54 -5.46 6.90
C VAL A 76 5.04 -5.64 7.12
N VAL A 77 4.46 -4.95 8.10
CA VAL A 77 3.02 -5.03 8.38
C VAL A 77 2.22 -4.49 7.20
N GLY A 78 2.57 -3.31 6.68
CA GLY A 78 1.89 -2.73 5.53
C GLY A 78 1.96 -3.64 4.31
N ALA A 79 3.14 -4.17 3.99
CA ALA A 79 3.32 -5.07 2.86
C ALA A 79 2.51 -6.36 3.01
N ALA A 80 2.54 -6.98 4.20
CA ALA A 80 1.81 -8.22 4.48
C ALA A 80 0.30 -8.04 4.36
N VAL A 81 -0.25 -6.94 4.89
CA VAL A 81 -1.69 -6.65 4.82
C VAL A 81 -2.13 -6.42 3.38
N VAL A 82 -1.39 -5.62 2.60
CA VAL A 82 -1.72 -5.36 1.18
C VAL A 82 -1.72 -6.65 0.38
N VAL A 83 -0.68 -7.49 0.53
CA VAL A 83 -0.59 -8.77 -0.19
C VAL A 83 -1.74 -9.70 0.22
N THR A 84 -2.07 -9.77 1.52
CA THR A 84 -3.16 -10.61 2.02
C THR A 84 -4.51 -10.17 1.44
N ILE A 85 -4.84 -8.88 1.52
CA ILE A 85 -6.10 -8.34 0.97
C ILE A 85 -6.15 -8.50 -0.55
N GLY A 86 -5.05 -8.22 -1.25
CA GLY A 86 -4.96 -8.36 -2.70
C GLY A 86 -5.16 -9.81 -3.18
N VAL A 87 -4.62 -10.79 -2.45
CA VAL A 87 -4.84 -12.21 -2.72
C VAL A 87 -6.27 -12.65 -2.38
N LEU A 88 -6.86 -12.15 -1.30
CA LEU A 88 -8.25 -12.47 -0.94
C LEU A 88 -9.25 -11.90 -1.96
N MET A 89 -9.05 -10.66 -2.42
CA MET A 89 -9.93 -10.03 -3.40
C MET A 89 -9.77 -10.58 -4.82
N ARG A 90 -8.63 -11.23 -5.12
CA ARG A 90 -8.43 -11.93 -6.40
C ARG A 90 -9.53 -12.96 -6.66
N ASP A 91 -10.03 -13.63 -5.62
CA ASP A 91 -11.01 -14.71 -5.76
C ASP A 91 -12.45 -14.18 -5.96
N GLY A 92 -12.73 -12.93 -5.56
CA GLY A 92 -14.06 -12.32 -5.65
C GLY A 92 -14.29 -11.39 -6.85
N SER A 93 -13.26 -11.02 -7.61
CA SER A 93 -13.36 -10.07 -8.74
C SER A 93 -13.23 -10.72 -10.12
N GLY A 94 -13.67 -11.97 -10.26
CA GLY A 94 -13.79 -12.69 -11.53
C GLY A 94 -14.97 -12.27 -12.43
N GLU A 95 -15.69 -11.18 -12.12
CA GLU A 95 -16.91 -10.76 -12.83
C GLU A 95 -16.83 -9.35 -13.47
N GLY A 96 -15.63 -8.82 -13.69
CA GLY A 96 -15.46 -7.44 -14.15
C GLY A 96 -15.16 -7.20 -15.63
N GLU A 97 -14.76 -8.21 -16.43
CA GLU A 97 -14.16 -7.93 -17.76
C GLU A 97 -14.61 -8.84 -18.91
N ILE A 98 -15.75 -9.52 -18.81
CA ILE A 98 -16.38 -10.14 -20.00
C ILE A 98 -17.85 -9.73 -20.09
N LYS A 99 -18.09 -8.51 -20.61
CA LYS A 99 -19.30 -8.19 -21.37
C LYS A 99 -19.14 -6.86 -22.12
N GLU A 100 -18.25 -6.85 -23.10
CA GLU A 100 -18.60 -6.17 -24.35
C GLU A 100 -18.30 -7.11 -25.51
N TYR A 101 -19.39 -7.71 -25.99
CA TYR A 101 -19.42 -8.75 -27.01
C TYR A 101 -18.77 -8.26 -28.31
N GLY A 102 -17.56 -8.74 -28.59
CA GLY A 102 -17.25 -9.25 -29.92
C GLY A 102 -18.19 -10.42 -30.20
N GLY A 103 -19.34 -10.12 -30.81
CA GLY A 103 -20.42 -11.07 -31.02
C GLY A 103 -21.24 -10.72 -32.26
N ALA A 104 -20.57 -10.63 -33.40
CA ALA A 104 -21.18 -10.88 -34.70
C ALA A 104 -20.10 -11.37 -35.68
N GLY A 105 -19.58 -12.58 -35.46
CA GLY A 105 -19.25 -13.45 -36.60
C GLY A 105 -20.58 -14.07 -37.05
N THR A 106 -20.97 -14.10 -38.31
CA THR A 106 -20.27 -14.76 -39.44
C THR A 106 -21.20 -14.64 -40.68
N PRO A 107 -20.69 -14.81 -41.92
CA PRO A 107 -21.34 -14.35 -43.16
C PRO A 107 -22.44 -15.27 -43.71
N ALA A 108 -23.35 -14.68 -44.49
CA ALA A 108 -24.07 -15.27 -45.63
C ALA A 108 -24.61 -14.13 -46.51
#